data_AF-A0A7C5NYQ7-F1
#
_entry.id   AF-A0A7C5NYQ7-F1
#
_cell.length_a   1.000
_cell.length_b   1.000
_cell.length_c   1.000
_cell.angle_alpha   90.00
_cell.angle_beta   90.00
_cell.angle_gamma   90.00
#
_symmetry.space_group_name_H-M   'P 1'
#
loop_
_entity.id
_entity.type
_entity.pdbx_description
1 polymer ?
#
loop_
_entity_poly.entity_id
_entity_poly.type
_entity_poly.pdbx_seq_one_letter_code
_entity_poly.pdbx_strand_id
1 'polypeptide(L)' 'ALNADAKLLKELTYEDALKGQLKVMDAAAFSLCMENNIPIIVANILKENTLAKILLEGEKIGTLVHAKKE' A
#
# COMPACT_ATOMS: atom_id res chain seq x y z
N ALA A 1 -7.11 -1.65 18.49
CA ALA A 1 -7.11 -0.54 17.51
C ALA A 1 -7.46 0.74 18.25
N LEU A 2 -6.75 1.85 17.99
CA LEU A 2 -6.99 3.11 18.71
C LEU A 2 -8.34 3.75 18.33
N ASN A 3 -8.84 3.49 17.12
CA ASN A 3 -10.14 3.89 16.62
C ASN A 3 -10.90 2.67 16.08
N ALA A 4 -12.14 2.47 16.51
CA ALA A 4 -12.98 1.35 16.09
C ALA A 4 -13.51 1.51 14.66
N ASP A 5 -13.71 2.74 14.20
CA ASP A 5 -14.23 3.05 12.86
C ASP A 5 -13.16 3.05 11.75
N ALA A 6 -11.91 2.72 12.09
CA ALA A 6 -10.83 2.70 11.12
C ALA A 6 -11.06 1.61 10.06
N LYS A 7 -10.98 2.00 8.78
CA LYS A 7 -11.17 1.11 7.63
C LYS A 7 -9.87 0.90 6.88
N LEU A 8 -9.58 -0.35 6.54
CA LEU A 8 -8.46 -0.70 5.67
C LEU A 8 -8.78 -0.23 4.24
N LEU A 9 -7.85 0.52 3.65
CA LEU A 9 -7.90 0.92 2.26
C LEU A 9 -7.24 -0.18 1.44
N LYS A 10 -7.97 -0.81 0.52
CA LYS A 10 -7.42 -1.92 -0.29
C LYS A 10 -6.49 -1.41 -1.39
N GLU A 11 -6.84 -0.28 -1.98
CA GLU A 11 -6.11 0.34 -3.09
C GLU A 11 -6.09 1.85 -2.89
N LEU A 12 -4.98 2.46 -3.26
CA LEU A 12 -4.71 3.88 -3.13
C LEU A 12 -3.86 4.34 -4.30
N THR A 13 -4.15 5.53 -4.81
CA THR A 13 -3.21 6.19 -5.70
C THR A 13 -2.13 6.92 -4.91
N TYR A 14 -0.98 7.18 -5.55
CA TYR A 14 0.04 8.08 -5.00
C TYR A 14 -0.54 9.43 -4.57
N GLU A 15 -1.43 9.99 -5.40
CA GLU A 15 -2.11 11.26 -5.09
C GLU A 15 -3.05 11.15 -3.88
N ASP A 16 -3.82 10.06 -3.77
CA ASP A 16 -4.73 9.84 -2.64
C ASP A 16 -3.94 9.73 -1.33
N ALA A 17 -2.80 9.04 -1.36
CA ALA A 17 -1.91 8.89 -0.21
C ALA A 17 -1.26 10.22 0.21
N LEU A 18 -0.88 11.09 -0.74
CA LEU A 18 -0.36 12.43 -0.47
C LEU A 18 -1.44 13.37 0.08
N LYS A 19 -2.61 13.42 -0.57
CA LYS A 19 -3.76 14.25 -0.14
C LYS A 19 -4.22 13.87 1.26
N GLY A 20 -4.28 12.57 1.55
CA GLY A 20 -4.64 12.06 2.87
C GLY A 20 -3.53 12.12 3.92
N GLN A 21 -2.31 12.55 3.56
CA GLN A 21 -1.13 12.53 4.42
C GLN A 21 -0.96 11.18 5.14
N LEU A 22 -1.16 10.07 4.42
CA LEU A 22 -1.30 8.73 5.00
C LEU A 22 0.02 8.13 5.53
N LYS A 23 1.15 8.83 5.35
CA LYS A 23 2.49 8.46 5.88
C LYS A 23 2.85 6.99 5.62
N VAL A 24 2.75 6.57 4.36
CA VAL A 24 2.95 5.18 3.94
C VAL A 24 4.41 4.72 4.11
N MET A 25 5.37 5.56 3.75
CA MET A 25 6.81 5.35 3.91
C MET A 25 7.51 6.72 4.05
N ASP A 26 8.84 6.75 4.10
CA ASP A 26 9.58 8.01 4.10
C ASP A 26 9.35 8.80 2.79
N ALA A 27 9.45 10.13 2.88
CA ALA A 27 9.10 11.00 1.76
C ALA A 27 10.01 10.81 0.54
N ALA A 28 11.30 10.49 0.74
CA ALA A 28 12.24 10.37 -0.37
C ALA A 28 12.01 9.08 -1.16
N ALA A 29 11.85 7.94 -0.48
CA ALA A 29 11.51 6.68 -1.13
C ALA A 29 10.13 6.74 -1.79
N PHE A 30 9.16 7.40 -1.14
CA PHE A 30 7.82 7.56 -1.70
C PHE A 30 7.86 8.33 -3.03
N SER A 31 8.59 9.45 -3.09
CA SER A 31 8.78 10.22 -4.32
C SER A 31 9.48 9.39 -5.40
N LEU A 32 10.53 8.64 -5.04
CA LEU A 32 11.24 7.78 -5.98
C LEU A 32 10.32 6.72 -6.61
N CYS A 33 9.48 6.06 -5.79
CA CYS A 33 8.52 5.08 -6.27
C CYS A 33 7.43 5.71 -7.14
N MET A 34 6.97 6.92 -6.79
CA MET A 34 5.99 7.67 -7.56
C MET A 34 6.53 8.07 -8.94
N GLU A 35 7.72 8.67 -9.01
CA GLU A 35 8.36 9.11 -10.25
C GLU A 35 8.63 7.95 -11.22
N ASN A 36 8.99 6.79 -10.68
CA ASN A 36 9.31 5.60 -11.46
C ASN A 36 8.11 4.65 -11.64
N ASN A 37 6.91 5.03 -11.19
CA ASN A 37 5.69 4.21 -11.24
C ASN A 37 5.86 2.80 -10.64
N ILE A 38 6.70 2.67 -9.60
CA ILE A 38 6.95 1.39 -8.92
C ILE A 38 5.77 1.13 -7.98
N PRO A 39 5.00 0.03 -8.09
CA PRO A 39 3.91 -0.24 -7.16
C PRO A 39 4.41 -0.61 -5.76
N ILE A 40 3.70 -0.20 -4.72
CA ILE A 40 4.03 -0.48 -3.31
C ILE A 40 2.92 -1.34 -2.69
N ILE A 41 3.29 -2.43 -2.02
CA ILE A 41 2.36 -3.28 -1.27
C ILE A 41 2.64 -3.13 0.22
N VAL A 42 1.66 -2.60 0.95
CA VAL A 42 1.70 -2.46 2.41
C VAL A 42 0.91 -3.61 3.03
N ALA A 43 1.60 -4.58 3.59
CA ALA A 43 0.98 -5.77 4.19
C ALA A 43 1.71 -6.20 5.47
N ASN A 44 1.01 -6.98 6.31
CA ASN A 44 1.62 -7.59 7.50
C ASN A 44 2.26 -8.94 7.13
N ILE A 45 3.57 -8.95 6.96
CA ILE A 45 4.34 -10.16 6.61
C ILE A 45 4.44 -11.18 7.75
N LEU A 46 4.14 -10.80 8.99
CA LEU A 46 4.21 -11.70 10.15
C LEU A 46 3.03 -12.68 10.21
N LYS A 47 1.98 -12.43 9.42
CA LYS A 47 0.89 -13.40 9.23
C LYS A 47 1.36 -14.51 8.31
N GLU A 48 1.12 -15.75 8.73
CA GLU A 48 1.50 -16.94 7.95
C GLU A 48 1.06 -16.83 6.49
N ASN A 49 1.96 -17.22 5.59
CA ASN A 49 1.78 -17.27 4.14
C ASN A 49 1.47 -15.94 3.45
N THR A 50 1.49 -14.79 4.14
CA THR A 50 1.13 -13.50 3.51
C THR A 50 2.04 -13.17 2.32
N LEU A 51 3.34 -13.37 2.47
CA LEU A 51 4.30 -13.09 1.39
C LEU A 51 4.09 -14.03 0.18
N ALA A 52 3.87 -15.32 0.44
CA ALA A 52 3.64 -16.31 -0.60
C ALA A 52 2.33 -16.03 -1.35
N LYS A 53 1.24 -15.72 -0.64
CA LYS A 53 -0.06 -15.38 -1.21
C LYS A 53 0.00 -14.13 -2.09
N ILE A 54 0.73 -13.10 -1.66
CA ILE A 54 0.89 -11.87 -2.45
C ILE A 54 1.69 -12.14 -3.73
N LEU A 55 2.85 -12.80 -3.62
CA LEU A 55 3.79 -12.93 -4.74
C LEU A 55 3.45 -14.07 -5.71
N LEU A 56 2.92 -15.19 -5.22
CA LEU A 56 2.67 -16.39 -6.01
C LEU A 56 1.23 -16.48 -6.51
N GLU A 57 0.27 -16.10 -5.65
CA GLU A 57 -1.16 -16.21 -5.96
C GLU A 57 -1.76 -14.88 -6.46
N GLY A 58 -1.03 -13.77 -6.32
CA GLY A 58 -1.52 -12.43 -6.68
C GLY A 58 -2.64 -11.95 -5.75
N GLU A 59 -2.75 -12.51 -4.55
CA GLU A 59 -3.81 -12.16 -3.60
C GLU A 59 -3.62 -10.72 -3.11
N LYS A 60 -4.69 -9.91 -3.20
CA LYS A 60 -4.70 -8.51 -2.74
C LYS A 60 -4.80 -8.44 -1.22
N ILE A 61 -3.67 -8.66 -0.55
CA ILE A 61 -3.55 -8.58 0.91
C ILE A 61 -2.94 -7.24 1.32
N GLY A 62 -3.66 -6.51 2.17
CA GLY A 62 -3.22 -5.20 2.66
C GLY A 62 -3.66 -4.07 1.74
N THR A 63 -2.73 -3.17 1.43
CA THR A 63 -2.98 -1.96 0.65
C THR A 63 -2.00 -1.88 -0.51
N LEU A 64 -2.51 -1.78 -1.74
CA LEU A 64 -1.72 -1.51 -2.93
C LEU A 64 -1.69 0.00 -3.21
N VAL A 65 -0.50 0.59 -3.33
CA VAL A 65 -0.29 1.97 -3.75
C VAL A 65 0.32 2.01 -5.15
N HIS A 66 -0.29 2.76 -6.06
CA HIS A 66 0.09 2.76 -7.47
C HIS A 66 -0.25 4.09 -8.18
N ALA A 67 0.27 4.30 -9.39
CA ALA A 67 0.16 5.58 -10.11
C ALA A 67 -1.15 5.76 -10.91
N LYS A 68 -1.88 4.69 -11.20
CA LYS A 68 -3.11 4.72 -12.00
C LYS A 68 -4.24 3.97 -11.35
N LYS A 69 -5.38 4.63 -11.10
CA LYS A 69 -6.68 3.93 -11.00
C LYS A 69 -6.98 3.33 -12.38
N GLU A 70 -6.70 2.06 -12.58
CA GLU A 70 -7.34 1.27 -13.64
C GLU A 70 -8.72 0.80 -13.18
#